data_AF-A0A6A7Y4X5-F1
#
_entry.id   AF-A0A6A7Y4X5-F1
#
_cell.length_a   1.000
_cell.length_b   1.000
_cell.length_c   1.000
_cell.angle_alpha   90.00
_cell.angle_beta   90.00
_cell.angle_gamma   90.00
#
_symmetry.space_group_name_H-M   'P 1'
#
loop_
_entity.id
_entity.type
_entity.pdbx_description
1 polymer ?
#
loop_
_entity_poly.entity_id
_entity_poly.type
_entity_poly.pdbx_seq_one_letter_code
_entity_poly.pdbx_strand_id
1 'polypeptide(L)'
;MATLTVTTRGQVTFRKDVLRHLGIEPGGKIRLDLLPDGRAELRAERPEGSWDELRDFFAGKTNGARLSIEEIDEAIADAGAEAGMAGMDQPETKTP
;
A
#
# COMPACT_ATOMS: atom_id res chain seq x y z
N MET A 1 -0.34 30.69 -6.98
CA MET A 1 1.06 30.93 -7.40
C MET A 1 1.88 31.18 -6.15
N ALA A 2 2.99 30.46 -5.96
CA ALA A 2 3.84 30.59 -4.78
C ALA A 2 5.29 30.79 -5.22
N THR A 3 5.97 31.79 -4.66
CA THR A 3 7.40 32.05 -4.89
C THR A 3 8.16 31.56 -3.67
N LEU A 4 9.21 30.76 -3.90
CA LEU A 4 10.05 30.22 -2.83
C LEU A 4 11.49 30.73 -3.02
N THR A 5 12.15 31.01 -1.91
CA THR A 5 13.54 31.47 -1.91
C THR A 5 14.47 30.27 -1.75
N VAL A 6 15.52 30.22 -2.57
CA VAL A 6 16.59 29.24 -2.44
C VAL A 6 17.45 29.63 -1.25
N THR A 7 17.66 28.69 -0.33
CA THR A 7 18.57 28.88 0.80
C THR A 7 20.02 28.98 0.32
N THR A 8 20.92 29.46 1.17
CA THR A 8 22.37 29.51 0.86
C THR A 8 22.98 28.15 0.53
N ARG A 9 22.33 27.06 0.94
CA ARG A 9 22.73 25.68 0.64
C ARG A 9 22.15 25.15 -0.68
N GLY A 10 21.44 25.97 -1.46
CA GLY A 10 20.80 25.53 -2.69
C GLY A 10 19.49 24.76 -2.48
N GLN A 11 18.92 24.75 -1.27
CA GLN A 11 17.68 24.03 -0.97
C GLN A 11 16.47 24.96 -1.06
N VAL A 12 15.32 24.40 -1.46
CA VAL A 12 14.01 25.06 -1.45
C VAL A 12 13.10 24.34 -0.46
N THR A 13 12.44 25.09 0.42
CA THR A 13 11.55 24.52 1.44
C THR A 13 10.09 24.67 1.03
N PHE A 14 9.39 23.56 0.89
CA PHE A 14 7.94 23.55 0.64
C PHE A 14 7.16 23.70 1.94
N ARG A 15 6.12 24.54 1.91
CA ARG A 15 5.13 24.66 2.99
C ARG A 15 4.16 23.47 2.95
N LYS A 16 3.49 23.19 4.08
CA LYS A 16 2.59 22.03 4.24
C LYS A 16 1.44 21.98 3.22
N ASP A 17 0.93 23.14 2.83
CA ASP A 17 -0.11 23.29 1.81
C ASP A 17 0.37 22.85 0.42
N VAL A 18 1.60 23.20 0.04
CA VAL A 18 2.21 22.76 -1.23
C VAL A 18 2.47 21.26 -1.23
N LEU A 19 3.01 20.72 -0.13
CA LEU A 19 3.23 19.27 0.01
C LEU A 19 1.92 18.49 -0.12
N ARG A 20 0.84 18.97 0.53
CA ARG A 20 -0.50 18.37 0.42
C ARG A 20 -1.05 18.45 -1.01
N HIS A 21 -0.85 19.56 -1.71
CA HIS A 21 -1.29 19.70 -3.10
C HIS A 21 -0.56 18.72 -4.03
N LEU A 22 0.73 18.48 -3.79
CA LEU A 22 1.52 17.49 -4.52
C LEU A 22 1.23 16.04 -4.10
N GLY A 23 0.46 15.83 -3.02
CA GLY A 23 0.16 14.51 -2.46
C GLY A 23 1.36 13.86 -1.76
N ILE A 24 2.27 14.66 -1.20
CA ILE A 24 3.47 14.18 -0.53
C ILE A 24 3.30 14.24 0.99
N GLU A 25 3.47 13.09 1.63
CA GLU A 25 3.51 12.98 3.09
C GLU A 25 4.94 13.14 3.64
N PRO A 26 5.12 13.46 4.94
CA PRO A 26 6.45 13.45 5.55
C PRO A 26 7.16 12.10 5.35
N GLY A 27 8.39 12.13 4.85
CA GLY A 27 9.14 10.92 4.48
C GLY A 27 8.88 10.41 3.06
N GLY A 28 7.90 10.99 2.35
CA GLY A 28 7.66 10.76 0.93
C GLY A 28 8.76 11.34 0.05
N LYS A 29 8.85 10.82 -1.17
CA LYS A 29 9.84 11.23 -2.18
C LYS A 29 9.19 12.04 -3.29
N ILE A 30 9.98 12.95 -3.87
CA ILE A 30 9.55 13.83 -4.97
C ILE A 30 10.39 13.48 -6.20
N ARG A 31 9.70 13.22 -7.32
CA ARG A 31 10.33 13.09 -8.63
C ARG A 31 10.47 14.47 -9.27
N LEU A 32 11.64 14.75 -9.82
CA LEU A 32 11.98 15.99 -10.49
C LEU A 32 12.32 15.67 -11.94
N ASP A 33 11.48 16.13 -12.86
CA ASP A 33 11.67 15.97 -14.30
C ASP A 33 12.10 17.32 -14.89
N LEU A 34 13.29 17.36 -15.48
CA LEU A 34 13.81 18.57 -16.13
C LEU A 34 13.20 18.73 -17.52
N LEU A 35 12.65 19.91 -17.77
CA LEU A 35 12.00 20.26 -19.03
C LEU A 35 12.85 21.30 -19.78
N PRO A 36 12.66 21.44 -21.11
CA PRO A 36 13.24 22.55 -21.86
C PRO A 36 12.85 23.92 -21.28
N ASP A 37 13.62 24.94 -21.65
CA ASP A 37 13.43 26.34 -21.23
C ASP A 37 13.74 26.62 -19.74
N GLY A 38 14.55 25.77 -19.10
CA GLY A 38 14.93 25.93 -17.70
C GLY A 38 13.76 25.66 -16.73
N ARG A 39 12.80 24.86 -17.15
CA ARG A 39 11.66 24.44 -16.32
C ARG A 39 11.91 23.08 -15.70
N ALA A 40 11.22 22.82 -14.59
CA ALA A 40 11.18 21.51 -13.97
C ALA A 40 9.75 21.20 -13.54
N GLU A 41 9.36 19.95 -13.65
CA GLU A 41 8.12 19.45 -13.10
C GLU A 41 8.41 18.66 -11.82
N LEU A 42 7.60 18.89 -10.79
CA LEU A 42 7.70 18.19 -9.51
C LEU A 42 6.44 17.39 -9.28
N ARG A 43 6.60 16.10 -9.00
CA ARG A 43 5.49 15.18 -8.71
C ARG A 43 5.85 14.30 -7.52
N ALA A 44 4.84 13.87 -6.76
CA ALA A 44 5.03 12.79 -5.80
C ALA A 44 5.56 11.55 -6.53
N GLU A 45 6.58 10.91 -5.96
CA GLU A 45 7.00 9.60 -6.46
C GLU A 45 5.87 8.60 -6.18
N ARG A 46 5.31 8.05 -7.25
CA ARG A 46 4.32 6.97 -7.17
C ARG A 46 5.04 5.65 -7.41
N PRO A 47 4.67 4.57 -6.69
CA PRO A 47 5.14 3.25 -7.05
C PRO A 47 4.81 3.01 -8.52
N GLU A 48 5.81 2.58 -9.27
CA GLU A 48 5.62 2.15 -10.64
C GLU A 48 4.94 0.78 -10.60
N GLY A 49 3.78 0.70 -11.24
CA GLY A 49 2.94 -0.49 -11.25
C GLY A 49 1.61 -0.16 -11.90
N SER A 50 1.26 -0.90 -12.96
CA SER A 50 -0.05 -0.81 -13.59
C SER A 50 -0.95 -1.95 -13.12
N TRP A 51 -2.27 -1.74 -13.15
CA TRP A 51 -3.24 -2.85 -12.97
C TRP A 51 -3.01 -3.96 -14.01
N ASP A 52 -2.46 -3.63 -15.18
CA ASP A 52 -2.09 -4.59 -16.20
C ASP A 52 -0.96 -5.53 -15.75
N GLU A 53 -0.05 -5.07 -14.90
CA GLU A 53 1.01 -5.91 -14.31
C GLU A 53 0.48 -6.89 -13.25
N LEU A 54 -0.69 -6.61 -12.66
CA LEU A 54 -1.36 -7.52 -11.72
C LEU A 54 -2.18 -8.59 -12.42
N ARG A 55 -2.46 -8.43 -13.72
CA ARG A 55 -3.17 -9.45 -14.49
C ARG A 55 -2.38 -10.76 -14.43
N ASP A 56 -3.09 -11.85 -14.18
CA ASP A 56 -2.52 -13.21 -14.10
C ASP A 56 -1.46 -13.40 -13.02
N PHE A 57 -1.36 -12.52 -12.02
CA PHE A 57 -0.37 -12.63 -10.94
C PHE A 57 -0.37 -14.00 -10.22
N PHE A 58 -1.56 -14.62 -10.14
CA PHE A 58 -1.79 -15.95 -9.56
C PHE A 58 -1.91 -17.10 -10.58
N ALA A 59 -1.79 -16.83 -11.88
CA ALA A 59 -1.87 -17.88 -12.91
C ALA A 59 -0.78 -18.94 -12.69
N GLY A 60 -1.18 -20.21 -12.63
CA GLY A 60 -0.28 -21.34 -12.39
C GLY A 60 0.31 -21.44 -10.98
N LYS A 61 -0.07 -20.55 -10.06
CA LYS A 61 0.39 -20.56 -8.65
C LYS A 61 -0.66 -21.08 -7.66
N THR A 62 -1.87 -21.37 -8.14
CA THR A 62 -2.98 -21.88 -7.31
C THR A 62 -3.25 -23.34 -7.62
N ASN A 63 -4.01 -23.98 -6.74
CA ASN A 63 -4.51 -25.36 -6.91
C ASN A 63 -5.64 -25.47 -7.95
N GLY A 64 -5.97 -24.39 -8.67
CA GLY A 64 -7.03 -24.37 -9.67
C GLY A 64 -8.45 -24.37 -9.10
N ALA A 65 -8.63 -24.32 -7.77
CA ALA A 65 -9.95 -24.25 -7.16
C ALA A 65 -10.66 -22.96 -7.56
N ARG A 66 -11.96 -23.07 -7.83
CA ARG A 66 -12.87 -21.95 -8.10
C ARG A 66 -14.03 -22.10 -7.15
N LEU A 67 -14.11 -21.20 -6.18
CA LEU A 67 -15.14 -21.20 -5.15
C LEU A 67 -16.08 -20.01 -5.41
N SER A 68 -17.37 -20.25 -5.23
CA SER A 68 -18.40 -19.25 -5.08
C SER A 68 -18.23 -18.49 -3.75
N ILE A 69 -18.92 -17.36 -3.61
CA ILE A 69 -18.88 -16.59 -2.36
C ILE A 69 -19.47 -17.44 -1.23
N GLU A 70 -20.53 -18.19 -1.54
CA GLU A 70 -21.20 -19.09 -0.60
C GLU A 70 -20.27 -20.21 -0.11
N GLU A 71 -19.50 -20.84 -1.00
CA GLU A 71 -18.50 -21.86 -0.62
C GLU A 71 -17.36 -21.27 0.21
N ILE A 72 -16.99 -20.00 -0.01
CA ILE A 72 -16.00 -19.29 0.82
C ILE A 72 -16.58 -19.02 2.21
N ASP A 73 -17.82 -18.55 2.28
CA ASP A 73 -18.51 -18.25 3.55
C ASP A 73 -18.70 -19.52 4.39
N GLU A 74 -19.08 -20.63 3.76
CA GLU A 74 -19.21 -21.94 4.41
C GLU A 74 -17.85 -22.42 4.95
N ALA A 75 -16.78 -22.36 4.14
CA ALA A 75 -15.44 -22.74 4.58
C ALA A 75 -14.93 -21.89 5.75
N ILE A 76 -15.25 -20.59 5.77
CA ILE A 76 -14.94 -19.70 6.89
C ILE A 76 -15.73 -20.09 8.14
N ALA A 77 -17.01 -20.40 8.01
CA ALA A 77 -17.87 -20.81 9.12
C ALA A 77 -17.41 -22.13 9.75
N ASP A 78 -17.10 -23.13 8.92
CA ASP A 78 -16.60 -24.44 9.36
C ASP A 78 -15.26 -24.29 10.10
N ALA A 79 -14.30 -23.57 9.51
CA ALA A 79 -13.01 -23.32 10.16
C ALA A 79 -13.16 -22.56 11.49
N GLY A 80 -14.11 -21.63 11.57
CA GLY A 80 -14.42 -20.90 12.79
C GLY A 80 -15.01 -21.80 13.89
N ALA A 81 -15.90 -22.72 13.53
CA ALA A 81 -16.48 -23.70 14.44
C ALA A 81 -15.42 -24.69 14.96
N GLU A 82 -14.56 -25.21 14.09
CA GLU A 82 -13.46 -26.10 14.45
C GLU A 82 -12.47 -25.44 15.41
N ALA A 83 -12.04 -24.20 15.10
CA ALA A 83 -11.15 -23.43 15.97
C ALA A 83 -11.78 -23.17 17.35
N GLY A 84 -13.08 -22.88 17.39
CA GLY A 84 -13.84 -22.73 18.63
C GLY A 84 -13.83 -24.00 19.49
N MET A 85 -14.11 -25.16 18.89
CA MET A 85 -14.09 -26.45 19.61
C MET A 85 -12.68 -26.83 20.09
N ALA A 86 -11.66 -26.62 19.27
CA ALA A 86 -10.26 -26.88 19.65
C ALA A 86 -9.81 -26.02 20.85
N GLY A 87 -10.36 -24.81 21.00
CA GLY A 87 -10.13 -23.96 22.17
C GLY A 87 -10.83 -24.44 23.44
N MET A 88 -11.92 -25.22 23.31
CA MET A 88 -12.65 -25.80 24.45
C MET A 88 -12.04 -27.14 24.91
N ASP A 89 -11.37 -27.85 24.01
CA ASP A 89 -10.71 -29.14 24.29
C ASP A 89 -9.26 -29.01 24.78
N GLN A 90 -8.71 -27.80 24.90
CA GLN A 90 -7.41 -27.62 25.57
C GLN A 90 -7.59 -27.85 27.07
N PRO A 91 -6.97 -28.89 27.68
CA PRO A 91 -6.97 -29.01 29.12
C PRO A 91 -6.24 -27.80 29.70
N GLU A 92 -6.85 -27.13 30.68
CA GLU A 92 -6.20 -26.07 31.45
C GLU A 92 -4.95 -26.67 32.13
N THR A 93 -3.80 -26.64 31.45
CA THR A 93 -2.51 -26.91 32.09
C THR A 93 -2.15 -25.70 32.92
N LYS A 94 -2.86 -25.54 34.04
CA LYS A 94 -2.46 -24.68 35.14
C LYS A 94 -1.34 -25.42 35.88
N THR A 95 -0.12 -25.28 35.39
CA THR A 95 1.07 -25.70 36.15
C THR A 95 1.27 -24.72 37.30
N PRO A 96 1.51 -25.20 38.55
CA PRO A 96 1.73 -24.36 39.72
C PRO A 96 3.02 -23.52 39.64
#